data_AF-A0A383CJG9-F1
#
_entry.id   AF-A0A383CJG9-F1
#
_cell.length_a   1.000
_cell.length_b   1.000
_cell.length_c   1.000
_cell.angle_alpha   90.00
_cell.angle_beta   90.00
_cell.angle_gamma   90.00
#
_symmetry.space_group_name_H-M   'P 1'
#
loop_
_entity.id
_entity.type
_entity.pdbx_description
1 polymer ?
#
loop_
_entity_poly.entity_id
_entity_poly.type
_entity_poly.pdbx_seq_one_letter_code
_entity_poly.pdbx_strand_id
1 'polypeptide(L)'
;MYINFMNEENKNVSISYWLLLITLLVALMIIVGGLTRLTDSGLSITKWDLISGILPPLSLHEWDKSFSLYKQIPEYKLLNSSMTLEQFKTIYWWEYAHRLLGRLVGLLYAIPLLFFTFKKMFKKKNLLSLYLIFFLICLQGFIGWYMVKSGLT
;
A
#
# COMPACT_ATOMS: atom_id res chain seq x y z
N MET A 1 -3.84 25.45 -40.41
CA MET A 1 -4.75 25.62 -39.24
C MET A 1 -5.31 24.29 -38.72
N TYR A 2 -5.65 23.32 -39.58
CA TYR A 2 -6.09 21.97 -39.15
C TYR A 2 -4.98 21.08 -38.54
N ILE A 3 -3.74 21.20 -39.01
CA ILE A 3 -2.61 20.37 -38.53
C ILE A 3 -2.24 20.68 -37.08
N ASN A 4 -2.49 21.90 -36.60
CA ASN A 4 -2.25 22.27 -35.20
C ASN A 4 -3.34 21.76 -34.24
N PHE A 5 -4.49 21.31 -34.74
CA PHE A 5 -5.55 20.72 -33.91
C PHE A 5 -5.27 19.24 -33.61
N MET A 6 -4.70 18.52 -34.59
CA MET A 6 -4.25 17.12 -34.42
C MET A 6 -3.02 16.98 -33.51
N ASN A 7 -2.26 18.06 -33.29
CA ASN A 7 -1.12 18.05 -32.38
C ASN A 7 -1.51 18.36 -30.91
N GLU A 8 -2.77 18.73 -30.64
CA GLU A 8 -3.29 18.80 -29.27
C GLU A 8 -3.84 17.46 -28.76
N GLU A 9 -4.17 16.51 -29.65
CA GLU A 9 -4.71 15.19 -29.27
C GLU A 9 -3.65 14.21 -28.76
N ASN A 10 -2.37 14.50 -28.98
CA ASN A 10 -1.26 13.80 -28.33
C ASN A 10 -1.00 14.30 -26.90
N LYS A 11 -2.05 14.79 -26.21
CA LYS A 11 -2.04 15.27 -24.82
C LYS A 11 -1.87 14.09 -23.86
N ASN A 12 -0.63 13.61 -23.82
CA ASN A 12 -0.03 12.75 -22.82
C ASN A 12 -0.73 11.40 -22.59
N VAL A 13 -0.66 10.54 -23.60
CA VAL A 13 -0.92 9.10 -23.48
C VAL A 13 -0.22 8.49 -22.23
N SER A 14 0.99 8.97 -21.89
CA SER A 14 1.72 8.57 -20.69
C SER A 14 1.02 8.94 -19.37
N ILE A 15 0.33 10.08 -19.30
CA ILE A 15 -0.46 10.47 -18.11
C ILE A 15 -1.70 9.59 -18.00
N SER A 16 -2.37 9.30 -19.12
CA SER A 16 -3.52 8.40 -19.13
C SER A 16 -3.14 6.99 -18.69
N TYR A 17 -2.04 6.43 -19.21
CA TYR A 17 -1.54 5.12 -18.76
C TYR A 17 -1.11 5.13 -17.30
N TRP A 18 -0.49 6.21 -16.82
CA TRP A 18 -0.15 6.36 -15.40
C TRP A 18 -1.41 6.33 -14.52
N LEU A 19 -2.42 7.14 -14.85
CA LEU A 19 -3.67 7.17 -14.09
C LEU A 19 -4.41 5.83 -14.14
N LEU A 20 -4.48 5.17 -15.30
CA LEU A 20 -5.06 3.84 -15.44
C LEU A 20 -4.33 2.80 -14.60
N LEU A 21 -2.99 2.82 -14.61
CA LEU A 21 -2.16 1.93 -13.79
C LEU A 21 -2.46 2.14 -12.30
N ILE A 22 -2.53 3.40 -11.84
CA ILE A 22 -2.85 3.71 -10.44
C ILE A 22 -4.25 3.22 -10.09
N THR A 23 -5.25 3.43 -10.95
CA THR A 23 -6.61 2.93 -10.73
C THR A 23 -6.65 1.42 -10.61
N LEU A 24 -5.94 0.69 -11.49
CA LEU A 24 -5.83 -0.77 -11.43
C LEU A 24 -5.20 -1.23 -10.11
N LEU A 25 -4.10 -0.59 -9.71
CA LEU A 25 -3.40 -0.95 -8.47
C LEU A 25 -4.24 -0.65 -7.22
N VAL A 26 -5.00 0.45 -7.22
CA VAL A 26 -5.94 0.77 -6.13
C VAL A 26 -7.06 -0.26 -6.07
N ALA A 27 -7.63 -0.68 -7.20
CA ALA A 27 -8.63 -1.75 -7.24
C ALA A 27 -8.07 -3.06 -6.67
N LEU A 28 -6.84 -3.44 -7.05
CA LEU A 28 -6.16 -4.60 -6.49
C LEU A 28 -5.92 -4.44 -4.98
N MET A 29 -5.54 -3.25 -4.52
CA MET A 29 -5.33 -2.96 -3.09
C MET A 29 -6.60 -3.13 -2.27
N ILE A 30 -7.75 -2.71 -2.82
CA ILE A 30 -9.06 -2.91 -2.18
C ILE A 30 -9.36 -4.40 -2.05
N ILE A 31 -9.13 -5.19 -3.11
CA ILE A 31 -9.37 -6.65 -3.10
C ILE A 31 -8.47 -7.33 -2.05
N VAL A 32 -7.15 -7.09 -2.12
CA VAL A 32 -6.17 -7.71 -1.21
C VAL A 32 -6.42 -7.26 0.23
N GLY A 33 -6.80 -5.99 0.45
CA GLY A 33 -7.17 -5.48 1.78
C GLY A 33 -8.45 -6.09 2.32
N GLY A 34 -9.45 -6.28 1.45
CA GLY A 34 -10.67 -7.00 1.77
C GLY A 34 -10.38 -8.43 2.21
N LEU A 35 -9.54 -9.15 1.47
CA LEU A 35 -9.09 -10.50 1.84
C LEU A 35 -8.33 -10.49 3.17
N THR A 36 -7.41 -9.54 3.36
CA THR A 36 -6.63 -9.40 4.60
C THR A 36 -7.54 -9.28 5.83
N ARG A 37 -8.66 -8.55 5.67
CA ARG A 37 -9.69 -8.42 6.72
C ARG A 37 -10.51 -9.69 6.89
N LEU A 38 -10.94 -10.33 5.81
CA LEU A 38 -11.75 -11.56 5.87
C LEU A 38 -10.98 -12.75 6.42
N THR A 39 -9.65 -12.75 6.32
CA THR A 39 -8.77 -13.78 6.88
C THR A 39 -8.19 -13.40 8.25
N ASP A 40 -8.70 -12.34 8.90
CA ASP A 40 -8.23 -11.82 10.18
C ASP A 40 -6.71 -11.65 10.25
N SER A 41 -6.09 -11.24 9.15
CA SER A 41 -4.64 -11.11 9.03
C SER A 41 -4.11 -9.70 9.32
N GLY A 42 -5.00 -8.76 9.63
CA GLY A 42 -4.68 -7.33 9.70
C GLY A 42 -3.70 -6.91 10.81
N LEU A 43 -3.39 -7.78 11.78
CA LEU A 43 -2.46 -7.52 12.88
C LEU A 43 -1.31 -8.56 12.97
N SER A 44 -1.13 -9.36 11.92
CA SER A 44 -0.05 -10.36 11.85
C SER A 44 1.36 -9.74 11.85
N ILE A 45 1.52 -8.51 11.35
CA ILE A 45 2.77 -7.75 11.30
C ILE A 45 2.72 -6.61 12.32
N THR A 46 3.17 -6.91 13.54
CA THR A 46 3.09 -5.98 14.68
C THR A 46 4.05 -4.79 14.60
N LYS A 47 5.10 -4.88 13.77
CA LYS A 47 6.04 -3.78 13.55
C LYS A 47 5.72 -3.02 12.28
N TRP A 48 5.78 -1.70 12.38
CA TRP A 48 5.60 -0.82 11.23
C TRP A 48 6.94 -0.22 10.80
N ASP A 49 7.72 -1.04 10.08
CA ASP A 49 9.00 -0.63 9.53
C ASP A 49 8.80 -0.16 8.08
N LEU A 50 9.02 1.14 7.84
CA LEU A 50 8.86 1.78 6.52
C LEU A 50 9.83 1.23 5.47
N ILE A 51 11.09 1.03 5.86
CA ILE A 51 12.19 0.64 4.97
C ILE A 51 12.52 -0.85 5.14
N SER A 52 12.80 -1.27 6.38
CA SER A 52 13.20 -2.66 6.67
C SER A 52 12.08 -3.67 6.41
N GLY A 53 10.81 -3.24 6.50
CA GLY A 53 9.65 -4.10 6.25
C GLY A 53 9.34 -4.35 4.76
N ILE A 54 10.22 -3.92 3.84
CA ILE A 54 10.11 -4.25 2.41
C ILE A 54 10.48 -5.72 2.17
N LEU A 55 11.37 -6.29 2.96
CA LEU A 55 11.73 -7.70 2.86
C LEU A 55 10.94 -8.50 3.91
N PRO A 56 10.36 -9.65 3.55
CA PRO A 56 9.75 -10.55 4.52
C PRO A 56 10.84 -11.27 5.31
N PRO A 57 10.51 -11.97 6.41
CA PRO A 57 11.47 -12.80 7.14
C PRO A 57 12.09 -13.84 6.21
N LEU A 58 13.41 -13.86 6.10
CA LEU A 58 14.16 -14.71 5.17
C LEU A 58 14.72 -15.95 5.85
N SER A 59 14.86 -15.92 7.18
CA SER A 59 15.37 -17.03 7.98
C SER A 59 14.33 -17.58 8.96
N LEU A 60 14.48 -18.85 9.35
CA LEU A 60 13.63 -19.47 10.39
C LEU A 60 13.64 -18.67 11.69
N HIS A 61 14.81 -18.16 12.09
CA HIS A 61 14.94 -17.35 13.30
C HIS A 61 14.12 -16.05 13.25
N GLU A 62 14.07 -15.38 12.10
CA GLU A 62 13.26 -14.17 11.92
C GLU A 62 11.75 -14.48 11.90
N TRP A 63 11.37 -15.63 11.32
CA TRP A 63 10.00 -16.13 11.37
C TRP A 63 9.56 -16.40 12.82
N ASP A 64 10.39 -17.09 13.59
CA ASP A 64 10.11 -17.37 15.00
C ASP A 64 10.01 -16.09 15.84
N LYS A 65 10.87 -15.10 15.57
CA LYS A 65 10.81 -13.78 16.21
C LYS A 65 9.51 -13.05 15.90
N SER A 66 9.11 -13.03 14.62
CA SER A 66 7.86 -12.39 14.18
C SER A 66 6.64 -13.06 14.79
N PHE A 67 6.64 -14.40 14.81
CA PHE A 67 5.57 -15.17 15.42
C PHE A 67 5.51 -14.97 16.94
N SER A 68 6.67 -14.90 17.61
CA SER A 68 6.75 -14.61 19.05
C SER A 68 6.16 -13.24 19.41
N LEU A 69 6.30 -12.24 18.54
CA LEU A 69 5.64 -10.94 18.71
C LEU A 69 4.12 -11.06 18.52
N TYR A 70 3.67 -11.82 17.53
CA TYR A 70 2.23 -12.07 17.32
C TYR A 70 1.60 -12.80 18.52
N LYS A 71 2.30 -13.73 19.16
CA LYS A 71 1.81 -14.41 20.38
C LYS A 71 1.53 -13.48 21.56
N GLN A 72 2.13 -12.29 21.58
CA GLN A 72 1.97 -11.33 22.67
C GLN A 72 0.66 -10.54 22.56
N ILE A 73 0.10 -10.41 21.35
CA ILE A 73 -1.06 -9.56 21.09
C ILE A 73 -2.38 -10.24 21.49
N PRO A 74 -3.44 -9.46 21.78
CA PRO A 74 -4.74 -10.02 22.18
C PRO A 74 -5.35 -10.98 21.15
N GLU A 75 -5.18 -10.70 19.86
CA GLU A 75 -5.74 -11.54 18.78
C GLU A 75 -5.26 -12.99 18.85
N TYR A 76 -3.96 -13.21 19.08
CA TYR A 76 -3.43 -14.57 19.27
C TYR A 76 -4.03 -15.22 20.52
N LYS A 77 -4.12 -14.50 21.63
CA LYS A 77 -4.60 -15.07 22.90
C LYS A 77 -6.08 -15.43 22.87
N LEU A 78 -6.89 -14.64 22.17
CA LEU A 78 -8.35 -14.77 22.16
C LEU A 78 -8.87 -15.64 21.00
N LEU A 79 -8.27 -15.54 19.82
CA LEU A 79 -8.78 -16.17 18.60
C LEU A 79 -7.87 -17.28 18.07
N ASN A 80 -6.55 -17.09 18.16
CA ASN A 80 -5.56 -17.93 17.46
C ASN A 80 -4.60 -18.67 18.41
N SER A 81 -5.04 -19.04 19.61
CA SER A 81 -4.15 -19.50 20.70
C SER A 81 -3.41 -20.81 20.40
N SER A 82 -3.98 -21.65 19.53
CA SER A 82 -3.41 -22.91 19.04
C SER A 82 -2.72 -22.81 17.68
N MET A 83 -2.57 -21.60 17.13
CA MET A 83 -2.03 -21.40 15.79
C MET A 83 -0.57 -21.88 15.70
N THR A 84 -0.25 -22.54 14.60
CA THR A 84 1.10 -23.02 14.27
C THR A 84 1.88 -21.96 13.48
N LEU A 85 3.21 -22.12 13.39
CA LEU A 85 4.05 -21.23 12.60
C LEU A 85 3.66 -21.20 11.11
N GLU A 86 3.25 -22.35 10.55
CA GLU A 86 2.83 -22.43 9.14
C GLU A 86 1.52 -21.66 8.89
N GLN A 87 0.55 -21.76 9.81
CA GLN A 87 -0.68 -20.96 9.73
C GLN A 87 -0.39 -19.46 9.90
N PHE A 88 0.54 -19.10 10.79
CA PHE A 88 0.99 -17.73 10.95
C PHE A 88 1.61 -17.17 9.67
N LYS A 89 2.42 -17.95 8.95
CA LYS A 89 3.00 -17.54 7.65
C LYS A 89 1.90 -17.18 6.65
N THR A 90 0.80 -17.95 6.60
CA THR A 90 -0.31 -17.66 5.68
C THR A 90 -0.94 -16.28 5.94
N ILE A 91 -1.27 -15.96 7.19
CA ILE A 91 -1.83 -14.63 7.52
C ILE A 91 -0.79 -13.52 7.31
N TYR A 92 0.47 -13.79 7.64
CA TYR A 92 1.58 -12.85 7.43
C TYR A 92 1.71 -12.46 5.95
N TRP A 93 1.61 -13.42 5.03
CA TRP A 93 1.75 -13.16 3.60
C TRP A 93 0.66 -12.26 3.04
N TRP A 94 -0.59 -12.39 3.53
CA TRP A 94 -1.69 -11.51 3.14
C TRP A 94 -1.43 -10.07 3.55
N GLU A 95 -1.09 -9.86 4.81
CA GLU A 95 -0.80 -8.51 5.31
C GLU A 95 0.46 -7.92 4.66
N TYR A 96 1.50 -8.73 4.47
CA TYR A 96 2.73 -8.32 3.79
C TYR A 96 2.44 -7.88 2.34
N ALA A 97 1.69 -8.69 1.58
CA ALA A 97 1.31 -8.36 0.21
C ALA A 97 0.48 -7.07 0.14
N HIS A 98 -0.46 -6.90 1.07
CA HIS A 98 -1.26 -5.67 1.18
C HIS A 98 -0.37 -4.44 1.45
N ARG A 99 0.52 -4.51 2.45
CA ARG A 99 1.45 -3.42 2.79
C ARG A 99 2.40 -3.10 1.65
N LEU A 100 2.95 -4.12 0.99
CA LEU A 100 3.84 -3.94 -0.16
C LEU A 100 3.13 -3.24 -1.32
N LEU A 101 1.89 -3.66 -1.63
CA LEU A 101 1.07 -3.02 -2.66
C LEU A 101 0.75 -1.56 -2.31
N GLY A 102 0.46 -1.27 -1.04
CA GLY A 102 0.31 0.10 -0.52
C GLY A 102 1.53 0.98 -0.81
N ARG A 103 2.73 0.47 -0.51
CA ARG A 103 4.00 1.17 -0.80
C ARG A 103 4.20 1.39 -2.30
N LEU A 104 3.92 0.38 -3.12
CA LEU A 104 4.05 0.48 -4.58
C LEU A 104 3.12 1.56 -5.15
N VAL A 105 1.87 1.62 -4.72
CA VAL A 105 0.93 2.67 -5.16
C VAL A 105 1.42 4.05 -4.75
N GLY A 106 1.87 4.21 -3.49
CA GLY A 106 2.43 5.47 -3.02
C GLY A 106 3.61 5.95 -3.87
N LEU A 107 4.56 5.06 -4.16
CA LEU A 107 5.75 5.38 -4.97
C LEU A 107 5.41 5.65 -6.44
N LEU A 108 4.60 4.79 -7.07
CA LEU A 108 4.18 4.92 -8.47
C LEU A 108 3.27 6.12 -8.70
N TYR A 109 2.62 6.65 -7.65
CA TYR A 109 1.91 7.92 -7.72
C TYR A 109 2.86 9.11 -7.51
N ALA A 110 3.69 9.06 -6.47
CA ALA A 110 4.54 10.19 -6.08
C ALA A 110 5.60 10.54 -7.13
N ILE A 111 6.28 9.54 -7.69
CA ILE A 111 7.40 9.77 -8.63
C ILE A 111 6.93 10.51 -9.89
N PRO A 112 5.88 10.04 -10.62
CA PRO A 112 5.37 10.76 -11.78
C PRO A 112 4.77 12.12 -11.42
N LEU A 113 4.07 12.23 -10.28
CA LEU A 113 3.53 13.51 -9.81
C LEU A 113 4.63 14.57 -9.66
N LEU A 114 5.72 14.23 -8.97
CA LEU A 114 6.87 15.13 -8.81
C LEU A 114 7.48 15.49 -10.16
N PHE A 115 7.69 14.50 -11.03
CA PHE A 115 8.21 14.74 -12.38
C PHE A 115 7.34 15.72 -13.19
N PHE A 116 6.03 15.52 -13.20
CA PHE A 116 5.11 16.39 -13.93
C PHE A 116 5.00 17.79 -13.34
N THR A 117 5.14 17.93 -12.01
CA THR A 117 5.24 19.22 -11.33
C THR A 117 6.47 19.99 -11.80
N PHE A 118 7.65 19.36 -11.80
CA PHE A 118 8.88 20.01 -12.25
C PHE A 118 8.85 20.39 -13.73
N LYS A 119 8.23 19.55 -14.57
CA LYS A 119 8.06 19.80 -16.00
C LYS A 119 6.94 20.79 -16.34
N LYS A 120 6.19 21.30 -15.34
CA LYS A 120 5.06 22.24 -15.52
C LYS A 120 4.04 21.77 -16.58
N MET A 121 3.81 20.45 -16.66
CA MET A 121 2.96 19.84 -17.70
C MET A 121 1.46 20.05 -17.48
N PHE A 122 1.05 20.53 -16.31
CA PHE A 122 -0.36 20.70 -15.93
C PHE A 122 -0.74 22.16 -15.67
N LYS A 123 -2.00 22.51 -15.99
CA LYS A 123 -2.65 23.73 -15.47
C LYS A 123 -2.77 23.63 -13.95
N LYS A 124 -2.62 24.76 -13.23
CA LYS A 124 -2.65 24.82 -11.75
C LYS A 124 -3.83 24.07 -11.11
N LYS A 125 -5.03 24.17 -11.70
CA LYS A 125 -6.25 23.50 -11.21
C LYS A 125 -6.12 21.96 -11.22
N ASN A 126 -5.62 21.38 -12.31
CA ASN A 126 -5.46 19.93 -12.43
C ASN A 126 -4.35 19.43 -11.50
N LEU A 127 -3.29 20.22 -11.35
CA LEU A 127 -2.20 19.90 -10.43
C LEU A 127 -2.67 19.87 -8.97
N LEU A 128 -3.53 20.80 -8.56
CA LEU A 128 -4.13 20.82 -7.21
C LEU A 128 -4.94 19.54 -6.93
N SER A 129 -5.73 19.07 -7.89
CA SER A 129 -6.48 17.81 -7.77
C SER A 129 -5.55 16.61 -7.58
N LEU A 130 -4.42 16.54 -8.31
CA LEU A 130 -3.45 15.45 -8.15
C LEU A 130 -2.75 15.49 -6.78
N TYR A 131 -2.42 16.67 -6.28
CA TYR A 131 -1.89 16.82 -4.92
C TYR A 131 -2.91 16.46 -3.84
N LEU A 132 -4.20 16.73 -4.05
CA LEU A 132 -5.25 16.29 -3.14
C LEU A 132 -5.33 14.76 -3.09
N ILE A 133 -5.26 14.08 -4.23
CA ILE A 133 -5.20 12.61 -4.28
C ILE A 133 -3.95 12.08 -3.57
N PHE A 134 -2.78 12.70 -3.80
CA PHE A 134 -1.56 12.32 -3.09
C PHE A 134 -1.71 12.45 -1.57
N PHE A 135 -2.31 13.55 -1.11
CA PHE A 135 -2.61 13.76 0.30
C PHE A 135 -3.51 12.66 0.86
N LEU A 136 -4.57 12.26 0.12
CA LEU A 136 -5.45 11.16 0.52
C LEU A 136 -4.70 9.82 0.59
N ILE A 137 -3.78 9.53 -0.33
CA ILE A 137 -2.94 8.33 -0.29
C ILE A 137 -2.05 8.34 0.97
N CYS A 138 -1.42 9.47 1.29
CA CYS A 138 -0.62 9.60 2.51
C CYS A 138 -1.47 9.42 3.77
N LEU A 139 -2.67 10.02 3.80
CA LEU A 139 -3.61 9.87 4.90
C LEU A 139 -4.04 8.41 5.06
N GLN A 140 -4.32 7.69 3.97
CA GLN A 140 -4.64 6.27 4.02
C GLN A 140 -3.50 5.44 4.62
N GLY A 141 -2.24 5.72 4.25
CA GLY A 141 -1.07 5.07 4.86
C GLY A 141 -0.96 5.36 6.36
N PHE A 142 -1.24 6.60 6.77
CA PHE A 142 -1.26 7.00 8.18
C PHE A 142 -2.35 6.27 8.97
N ILE A 143 -3.57 6.17 8.42
CA ILE A 143 -4.67 5.41 9.04
C ILE A 143 -4.32 3.93 9.17
N GLY A 144 -3.68 3.33 8.14
CA GLY A 144 -3.20 1.96 8.21
C GLY A 144 -2.20 1.72 9.34
N TRP A 145 -1.25 2.64 9.55
CA TRP A 145 -0.34 2.60 10.69
C TRP A 145 -1.09 2.70 12.03
N TYR A 146 -2.03 3.65 12.13
CA TYR A 146 -2.80 3.87 13.36
C TYR A 146 -3.62 2.63 13.73
N MET A 147 -4.26 2.00 12.75
CA MET A 147 -5.04 0.77 12.93
C MET A 147 -4.19 -0.35 13.56
N VAL A 148 -2.98 -0.59 13.01
CA VAL A 148 -2.05 -1.59 13.58
C VAL A 148 -1.70 -1.21 15.00
N LYS A 149 -1.28 0.03 15.25
CA LYS A 149 -0.90 0.49 16.60
C LYS A 149 -2.03 0.30 17.62
N SER A 150 -3.27 0.61 17.24
CA SER A 150 -4.44 0.49 18.12
C SER A 150 -4.85 -0.97 18.39
N GLY A 151 -4.49 -1.91 17.51
CA GLY A 151 -4.81 -3.33 17.69
C GLY A 151 -3.81 -4.11 18.55
N LEU A 152 -2.68 -3.50 18.93
CA LEU A 152 -1.65 -4.14 19.75
C LEU A 152 -1.88 -4.01 21.26
N THR A 153 -2.77 -3.11 21.67
CA THR A 153 -3.13 -2.81 23.08
C THR A 153 -4.50 -3.38 23.41
#